data_AF-A0A4P5VP68-F1
#
_entry.id   AF-A0A4P5VP68-F1
#
_cell.length_a   1.000
_cell.length_b   1.000
_cell.length_c   1.000
_cell.angle_alpha   90.00
_cell.angle_beta   90.00
_cell.angle_gamma   90.00
#
_symmetry.space_group_name_H-M   'P 1'
#
loop_
_entity.id
_entity.type
_entity.pdbx_description
1 polymer ?
#
loop_
_entity_poly.entity_id
_entity_poly.type
_entity_poly.pdbx_seq_one_letter_code
_entity_poly.pdbx_strand_id
1 'polypeptide(L)'
;MHQLALPIPIVTAPAERCSRCRRRAASEPHQGDEQLSLSLRHCRPRPRRHRPSNPNAAAHALALAHLDLADKIAGNFARRTTHSFDDLRQLAVIGLLKAAARFDGTGGRSFRPYARTYANGEITHYLRDHGFAIKVPPSWRDLYASGQKLLREALPPHMVPERLGISAERWREIQDACSITVIALQPES
;
A
#
# COMPACT_ATOMS: atom_id res chain seq x y z
N MET A 1 7.13 -15.43 26.01
CA MET A 1 8.55 -15.12 26.27
C MET A 1 9.04 -14.13 25.22
N HIS A 2 9.52 -13.00 25.73
CA HIS A 2 10.28 -11.90 25.12
C HIS A 2 9.80 -11.22 23.82
N GLN A 3 9.13 -10.08 24.02
CA GLN A 3 9.15 -8.92 23.13
C GLN A 3 10.59 -8.41 23.00
N LEU A 4 11.16 -8.52 21.80
CA LEU A 4 12.35 -7.77 21.40
C LEU A 4 11.89 -6.38 20.95
N ALA A 5 11.88 -5.43 21.89
CA ALA A 5 11.83 -4.01 21.59
C ALA A 5 13.22 -3.60 21.09
N LEU A 6 13.37 -3.36 19.79
CA LEU A 6 14.59 -2.74 19.26
C LEU A 6 14.49 -1.22 19.47
N PRO A 7 15.42 -0.59 20.21
CA PRO A 7 15.44 0.85 20.39
C PRO A 7 15.93 1.54 19.11
N ILE A 8 15.20 2.57 18.68
CA ILE A 8 15.60 3.43 17.56
C ILE A 8 16.71 4.36 18.08
N PRO A 9 17.88 4.46 17.41
CA PRO A 9 18.96 5.33 17.87
C PRO A 9 18.62 6.80 17.62
N ILE A 10 18.65 7.60 18.68
CA ILE A 10 18.62 9.07 18.59
C ILE A 10 20.06 9.51 18.29
N VAL A 11 20.34 9.87 17.04
CA VAL A 11 21.64 10.39 16.62
C VAL A 11 21.74 11.88 16.98
N THR A 12 22.59 12.23 17.97
CA THR A 12 22.98 13.62 18.25
C THR A 12 24.29 13.93 17.52
N ALA A 13 24.24 14.78 16.49
CA ALA A 13 25.42 15.23 15.75
C ALA A 13 26.05 16.50 16.39
N PRO A 14 27.37 16.72 16.27
CA PRO A 14 28.05 17.84 16.91
C PRO A 14 27.88 19.16 16.13
N ALA A 15 28.00 20.28 16.85
CA ALA A 15 27.79 21.63 16.33
C ALA A 15 29.04 22.18 15.61
N GLU A 16 29.01 22.24 14.27
CA GLU A 16 30.02 22.97 13.50
C GLU A 16 29.54 24.39 13.10
N ARG A 17 30.49 25.33 13.18
CA ARG A 17 30.27 26.78 13.01
C ARG A 17 29.98 27.20 11.56
N CYS A 18 29.12 28.20 11.42
CA CYS A 18 28.62 28.73 10.14
C CYS A 18 29.65 29.58 9.38
N SER A 19 29.88 29.26 8.10
CA SER A 19 30.78 29.97 7.18
C SER A 19 30.32 31.38 6.78
N ARG A 20 29.11 31.80 7.16
CA ARG A 20 28.49 33.05 6.68
C ARG A 20 28.88 34.30 7.47
N CYS A 21 29.56 34.17 8.62
CA CYS A 21 30.08 35.30 9.39
C CYS A 21 31.44 35.85 8.89
N ARG A 22 32.05 35.26 7.86
CA ARG A 22 33.37 35.73 7.37
C ARG A 22 33.36 37.06 6.59
N ARG A 23 32.20 37.68 6.31
CA ARG A 23 32.10 38.86 5.43
C ARG A 23 31.70 40.19 6.08
N ARG A 24 31.83 40.34 7.40
CA ARG A 24 31.63 41.65 8.08
C ARG A 24 32.72 41.95 9.11
N ALA A 25 33.98 41.81 8.71
CA ALA A 25 35.13 42.21 9.52
C ALA A 25 36.14 42.98 8.67
N ALA A 26 35.68 44.04 7.99
CA ALA A 26 36.56 44.96 7.27
C ALA A 26 35.93 46.34 7.21
N SER A 27 35.94 47.08 8.33
CA SER A 27 36.04 48.54 8.41
C SER A 27 35.76 49.04 9.83
N GLU A 28 36.79 49.56 10.51
CA GLU A 28 36.72 50.48 11.66
C GLU A 28 37.51 51.76 11.28
N PRO A 29 37.44 52.89 12.01
CA PRO A 29 36.29 53.57 12.63
C PRO A 29 36.29 55.09 12.29
N HIS A 30 35.21 55.83 12.60
CA HIS A 30 35.31 57.28 12.80
C HIS A 30 34.36 57.73 13.92
N GLN A 31 34.91 58.50 14.86
CA GLN A 31 34.27 59.04 16.07
C GLN A 31 33.13 60.01 15.76
N GLY A 32 32.07 59.95 16.57
CA GLY A 32 30.99 60.93 16.62
C GLY A 32 29.71 60.35 17.25
N ASP A 33 29.20 61.03 18.27
CA ASP A 33 28.10 60.62 19.14
C ASP A 33 26.75 60.39 18.43
N GLU A 34 25.98 59.45 18.99
CA GLU A 34 24.64 59.67 19.59
C GLU A 34 23.74 58.43 19.38
N GLN A 35 22.91 58.19 20.38
CA GLN A 35 22.21 56.96 20.68
C GLN A 35 21.32 56.45 19.54
N LEU A 36 21.64 55.27 19.04
CA LEU A 36 20.63 54.33 18.53
C LEU A 36 21.11 52.91 18.83
N SER A 37 20.55 52.33 19.90
CA SER A 37 20.66 50.90 20.19
C SER A 37 19.89 50.12 19.12
N LEU A 38 20.52 49.95 17.95
CA LEU A 38 20.09 48.96 16.97
C LEU A 38 20.26 47.59 17.61
N SER A 39 19.17 47.13 18.21
CA SER A 39 18.99 45.77 18.72
C SER A 39 19.53 44.81 17.67
N LEU A 40 20.65 44.16 18.01
CA LEU A 40 21.23 43.08 17.24
C LEU A 40 20.13 42.02 17.10
N ARG A 41 19.39 42.10 15.99
CA ARG A 41 18.47 41.05 15.56
C ARG A 41 19.33 39.83 15.47
N HIS A 42 19.21 38.96 16.47
CA HIS A 42 19.86 37.68 16.48
C HIS A 42 19.38 36.98 15.21
N CYS A 43 20.25 36.87 14.21
CA CYS A 43 20.05 35.93 13.14
C CYS A 43 20.11 34.53 13.77
N ARG A 44 18.99 34.09 14.37
CA ARG A 44 18.80 32.68 14.68
C ARG A 44 19.00 31.95 13.35
N PRO A 45 20.01 31.07 13.23
CA PRO A 45 20.12 30.26 12.04
C PRO A 45 18.76 29.55 11.89
N ARG A 46 18.09 29.76 10.75
CA ARG A 46 16.96 28.91 10.41
C ARG A 46 17.50 27.48 10.49
N PRO A 47 16.91 26.58 11.27
CA PRO A 47 17.34 25.19 11.25
C PRO A 47 17.33 24.79 9.79
N ARG A 48 18.48 24.33 9.28
CA ARG A 48 18.50 23.69 7.96
C ARG A 48 17.41 22.64 8.07
N ARG A 49 16.36 22.74 7.24
CA ARG A 49 15.38 21.65 7.13
C ARG A 49 16.21 20.45 6.71
N HIS A 50 16.60 19.62 7.68
CA HIS A 50 17.11 18.31 7.39
C HIS A 50 15.95 17.63 6.67
N ARG A 51 16.04 17.54 5.34
CA ARG A 51 15.11 16.71 4.59
C ARG A 51 15.26 15.33 5.23
N PRO A 52 14.22 14.78 5.86
CA PRO A 52 14.33 13.48 6.51
C PRO A 52 14.90 12.53 5.45
N SER A 53 15.93 11.78 5.84
CA SER A 53 16.51 10.73 5.01
C SER A 53 15.39 9.71 4.80
N ASN A 54 14.66 9.87 3.70
CA ASN A 54 13.39 9.23 3.36
C ASN A 54 12.30 9.31 4.46
N PRO A 55 11.26 10.16 4.33
CA PRO A 55 10.16 10.23 5.30
C PRO A 55 9.41 8.89 5.48
N ASN A 56 9.58 7.95 4.53
CA ASN A 56 8.95 6.64 4.54
C ASN A 56 9.88 5.52 5.02
N ALA A 57 11.12 5.81 5.45
CA ALA A 57 12.08 4.78 5.85
C ALA A 57 11.53 3.85 6.97
N ALA A 58 10.91 4.43 8.00
CA ALA A 58 10.30 3.67 9.08
C ALA A 58 9.11 2.83 8.59
N ALA A 59 8.26 3.39 7.71
CA ALA A 59 7.14 2.68 7.12
C ALA A 59 7.61 1.50 6.23
N HIS A 60 8.67 1.71 5.44
CA HIS A 60 9.24 0.65 4.60
C HIS A 60 9.82 -0.48 5.47
N ALA A 61 10.57 -0.14 6.53
CA ALA A 61 11.09 -1.13 7.46
C ALA A 61 9.97 -1.94 8.13
N LEU A 62 8.88 -1.27 8.54
CA LEU A 62 7.71 -1.93 9.12
C LEU A 62 7.03 -2.89 8.12
N ALA A 63 6.88 -2.49 6.86
CA ALA A 63 6.33 -3.35 5.81
C ALA A 63 7.25 -4.57 5.53
N LEU A 64 8.56 -4.34 5.42
CA LEU A 64 9.56 -5.40 5.19
C LEU A 64 9.58 -6.44 6.33
N ALA A 65 9.39 -6.01 7.58
CA ALA A 65 9.30 -6.91 8.72
C ALA A 65 8.07 -7.86 8.68
N HIS A 66 7.10 -7.61 7.80
CA HIS A 66 5.84 -8.35 7.70
C HIS A 66 5.61 -8.99 6.32
N LEU A 67 6.68 -9.22 5.54
CA LEU A 67 6.55 -9.91 4.25
C LEU A 67 5.95 -11.32 4.38
N ASP A 68 6.15 -12.00 5.51
CA ASP A 68 5.53 -13.30 5.79
C ASP A 68 4.00 -13.25 5.75
N LEU A 69 3.40 -12.10 6.12
CA LEU A 69 1.97 -11.86 6.04
C LEU A 69 1.52 -11.71 4.58
N ALA A 70 2.30 -11.02 3.76
CA ALA A 70 2.03 -10.90 2.33
C ALA A 70 2.07 -12.27 1.65
N ASP A 71 3.08 -13.10 1.94
CA ASP A 71 3.20 -14.46 1.39
C ASP A 71 2.00 -15.34 1.77
N LYS A 72 1.58 -15.29 3.04
CA LYS A 72 0.39 -16.03 3.51
C LYS A 72 -0.90 -15.57 2.83
N ILE A 73 -1.08 -14.26 2.65
CA ILE A 73 -2.26 -13.70 1.99
C ILE A 73 -2.27 -14.08 0.51
N ALA A 74 -1.16 -13.86 -0.20
CA ALA A 74 -1.02 -14.20 -1.60
C ALA A 74 -1.25 -15.69 -1.85
N GLY A 75 -0.68 -16.56 -1.01
CA GLY A 75 -0.89 -18.01 -1.11
C GLY A 75 -2.35 -18.42 -0.91
N ASN A 76 -3.10 -17.74 -0.03
CA ASN A 76 -4.53 -17.99 0.14
C ASN A 76 -5.34 -17.61 -1.11
N PHE A 77 -4.98 -16.51 -1.78
CA PHE A 77 -5.62 -16.09 -3.03
C PHE A 77 -5.22 -17.00 -4.20
N ALA A 78 -3.95 -17.34 -4.34
CA ALA A 78 -3.44 -18.22 -5.39
C ALA A 78 -4.09 -19.62 -5.37
N ARG A 79 -4.52 -20.11 -4.20
CA ARG A 79 -5.28 -21.37 -4.12
C ARG A 79 -6.73 -21.27 -4.61
N ARG A 80 -7.25 -20.06 -4.82
CA ARG A 80 -8.64 -19.77 -5.21
C ARG A 80 -8.74 -19.09 -6.56
N THR A 81 -7.64 -18.59 -7.10
CA THR A 81 -7.58 -17.82 -8.35
C THR A 81 -6.48 -18.39 -9.24
N THR A 82 -6.60 -18.17 -10.55
CA THR A 82 -5.64 -18.65 -11.55
C THR A 82 -4.41 -17.74 -11.70
N HIS A 83 -4.36 -16.62 -10.97
CA HIS A 83 -3.26 -15.65 -11.06
C HIS A 83 -1.98 -16.17 -10.41
N SER A 84 -0.84 -15.75 -10.95
CA SER A 84 0.48 -16.10 -10.41
C SER A 84 0.62 -15.66 -8.95
N PHE A 85 1.22 -16.53 -8.14
CA PHE A 85 1.54 -16.21 -6.76
C PHE A 85 2.39 -14.94 -6.65
N ASP A 86 3.34 -14.73 -7.56
CA ASP A 86 4.25 -13.58 -7.52
C ASP A 86 3.52 -12.26 -7.75
N ASP A 87 2.54 -12.23 -8.66
CA ASP A 87 1.72 -11.04 -8.90
C ASP A 87 0.86 -10.71 -7.67
N LEU A 88 0.21 -11.73 -7.10
CA LEU A 88 -0.60 -11.59 -5.89
C LEU A 88 0.25 -11.15 -4.70
N ARG A 89 1.48 -11.65 -4.61
CA ARG A 89 2.46 -11.26 -3.58
C ARG A 89 2.87 -9.80 -3.75
N GLN A 90 3.15 -9.33 -4.97
CA GLN A 90 3.46 -7.93 -5.23
C GLN A 90 2.34 -7.00 -4.77
N LEU A 91 1.08 -7.35 -5.11
CA LEU A 91 -0.10 -6.60 -4.67
C LEU A 91 -0.25 -6.59 -3.14
N ALA A 92 -0.02 -7.73 -2.50
CA ALA A 92 -0.02 -7.83 -1.04
C ALA A 92 1.04 -6.90 -0.42
N VAL A 93 2.25 -6.87 -0.97
CA VAL A 93 3.35 -6.00 -0.52
C VAL A 93 3.02 -4.53 -0.71
N ILE A 94 2.40 -4.13 -1.83
CA ILE A 94 1.90 -2.77 -2.05
C ILE A 94 0.89 -2.40 -0.96
N GLY A 95 -0.02 -3.31 -0.61
CA GLY A 95 -0.97 -3.12 0.49
C GLY A 95 -0.28 -2.94 1.84
N LEU A 96 0.76 -3.72 2.14
CA LEU A 96 1.55 -3.56 3.36
C LEU A 96 2.24 -2.19 3.42
N LEU A 97 2.81 -1.72 2.31
CA LEU A 97 3.43 -0.39 2.23
C LEU A 97 2.41 0.73 2.49
N LYS A 98 1.23 0.65 1.87
CA LYS A 98 0.12 1.60 2.09
C LYS A 98 -0.37 1.59 3.54
N ALA A 99 -0.47 0.41 4.15
CA ALA A 99 -0.82 0.27 5.56
C ALA A 99 0.25 0.88 6.46
N ALA A 100 1.53 0.56 6.24
CA ALA A 100 2.64 1.06 7.05
C ALA A 100 2.77 2.58 6.99
N ALA A 101 2.52 3.19 5.83
CA ALA A 101 2.54 4.65 5.68
C ALA A 101 1.45 5.37 6.49
N ARG A 102 0.37 4.68 6.86
CA ARG A 102 -0.81 5.25 7.57
C ARG A 102 -0.98 4.71 8.98
N PHE A 103 -0.18 3.74 9.39
CA PHE A 103 -0.34 3.08 10.66
C PHE A 103 0.19 3.95 11.79
N ASP A 104 -0.69 4.24 12.75
CA ASP A 104 -0.34 4.89 14.00
C ASP A 104 -0.36 3.85 15.15
N GLY A 105 0.83 3.60 15.71
CA GLY A 105 1.03 2.63 16.80
C GLY A 105 0.59 3.12 18.17
N THR A 106 0.21 4.39 18.32
CA THR A 106 -0.17 4.96 19.64
C THR A 106 -1.47 4.37 20.19
N GLY A 107 -2.35 3.87 19.32
CA GLY A 107 -3.67 3.33 19.72
C GLY A 107 -3.69 1.87 20.18
N GLY A 108 -2.54 1.25 20.49
CA GLY A 108 -2.46 -0.11 21.03
C GLY A 108 -2.88 -1.25 20.08
N ARG A 109 -3.23 -0.93 18.83
CA ARG A 109 -3.59 -1.93 17.81
C ARG A 109 -2.35 -2.56 17.22
N SER A 110 -2.37 -3.87 17.00
CA SER A 110 -1.29 -4.55 16.27
C SER A 110 -1.31 -4.18 14.78
N PHE A 111 -0.14 -4.10 14.16
CA PHE A 111 -0.01 -3.84 12.73
C PHE A 111 -0.62 -4.95 11.87
N ARG A 112 -0.51 -6.23 12.26
CA ARG A 112 -0.87 -7.36 11.38
C ARG A 112 -2.36 -7.38 10.96
N PRO A 113 -3.34 -7.27 11.87
CA PRO A 113 -4.75 -7.25 11.49
C PRO A 113 -5.11 -6.02 10.64
N TYR A 114 -4.47 -4.88 10.93
CA TYR A 114 -4.64 -3.65 10.16
C TYR A 114 -4.08 -3.79 8.74
N ALA A 115 -2.86 -4.29 8.59
CA ALA A 115 -2.22 -4.45 7.30
C ALA A 115 -2.90 -5.51 6.42
N ARG A 116 -3.53 -6.53 7.04
CA ARG A 116 -4.29 -7.55 6.32
C ARG A 116 -5.45 -6.97 5.51
N THR A 117 -6.18 -5.98 6.04
CA THR A 117 -7.32 -5.39 5.32
C THR A 117 -6.85 -4.64 4.06
N TYR A 118 -5.72 -3.95 4.15
CA TYR A 118 -5.09 -3.26 3.03
C TYR A 118 -4.59 -4.24 1.96
N ALA A 119 -3.81 -5.26 2.36
CA ALA A 119 -3.30 -6.27 1.43
C ALA A 119 -4.43 -7.03 0.70
N ASN A 120 -5.47 -7.45 1.44
CA ASN A 120 -6.64 -8.07 0.83
C ASN A 120 -7.35 -7.12 -0.14
N GLY A 121 -7.46 -5.84 0.21
CA GLY A 121 -8.08 -4.82 -0.63
C GLY A 121 -7.36 -4.63 -1.96
N GLU A 122 -6.03 -4.50 -1.94
CA GLU A 122 -5.22 -4.35 -3.16
C GLU A 122 -5.38 -5.55 -4.10
N ILE A 123 -5.30 -6.77 -3.55
CA ILE A 123 -5.51 -7.99 -4.35
C ILE A 123 -6.93 -8.04 -4.91
N THR A 124 -7.94 -7.77 -4.09
CA THR A 124 -9.34 -7.85 -4.52
C THR A 124 -9.67 -6.79 -5.58
N HIS A 125 -9.12 -5.58 -5.48
CA HIS A 125 -9.25 -4.56 -6.52
C HIS A 125 -8.60 -5.02 -7.83
N TYR A 126 -7.38 -5.53 -7.78
CA TYR A 126 -6.72 -6.07 -8.97
C TYR A 126 -7.53 -7.18 -9.63
N LEU A 127 -7.99 -8.16 -8.85
CA LEU A 127 -8.80 -9.27 -9.34
C LEU A 127 -10.15 -8.82 -9.92
N ARG A 128 -10.76 -7.76 -9.38
CA ARG A 128 -11.99 -7.18 -9.93
C ARG A 128 -11.78 -6.62 -11.33
N ASP A 129 -10.64 -6.00 -11.56
CA ASP A 129 -10.34 -5.26 -12.79
C ASP A 129 -9.66 -6.15 -13.84
N HIS A 130 -8.90 -7.17 -13.42
CA HIS A 130 -8.05 -8.01 -14.27
C HIS A 130 -8.41 -9.51 -14.22
N GLY A 131 -9.46 -9.89 -13.49
CA GLY A 131 -9.85 -11.31 -13.34
C GLY A 131 -10.49 -11.95 -14.57
N PHE A 132 -10.86 -11.16 -15.60
CA PHE A 132 -11.53 -11.66 -16.81
C PHE A 132 -10.82 -11.17 -18.08
N ALA A 133 -10.74 -12.04 -19.08
CA ALA A 133 -10.16 -11.73 -20.39
C ALA A 133 -10.94 -10.70 -21.19
N ILE A 134 -12.25 -10.77 -21.02
CA ILE A 134 -13.21 -9.93 -21.71
C ILE A 134 -13.99 -9.23 -20.61
N LYS A 135 -14.25 -7.94 -20.79
CA LYS A 135 -15.03 -7.16 -19.83
C LYS A 135 -16.48 -7.67 -19.80
N VAL A 136 -16.77 -8.58 -18.87
CA VAL A 136 -18.12 -9.13 -18.68
C VAL A 136 -19.00 -8.07 -17.97
N PRO A 137 -20.24 -7.82 -18.45
CA PRO A 137 -21.17 -6.93 -17.78
C PRO A 137 -21.38 -7.30 -16.30
N PRO A 138 -21.48 -6.33 -15.37
CA PRO A 138 -21.71 -6.62 -13.94
C PRO A 138 -22.92 -7.53 -13.68
N SER A 139 -24.02 -7.32 -14.40
CA SER A 139 -25.24 -8.13 -14.26
C SER A 139 -25.02 -9.62 -14.55
N TRP A 140 -24.14 -9.94 -15.51
CA TRP A 140 -23.82 -11.33 -15.85
C TRP A 140 -22.96 -11.96 -14.76
N ARG A 141 -22.04 -11.21 -14.14
CA ARG A 141 -21.22 -11.69 -13.01
C ARG A 141 -22.09 -11.98 -11.79
N ASP A 142 -23.07 -11.14 -11.51
CA ASP A 142 -24.00 -11.34 -10.38
C ASP A 142 -24.89 -12.58 -10.60
N LEU A 143 -25.38 -12.79 -11.82
CA LEU A 143 -26.13 -14.00 -12.21
C LEU A 143 -25.25 -15.25 -12.10
N TYR A 144 -24.01 -15.19 -12.58
CA TYR A 144 -23.05 -16.29 -12.48
C TYR A 144 -22.75 -16.64 -11.01
N ALA A 145 -22.46 -15.65 -10.16
CA ALA A 145 -22.22 -15.84 -8.74
C ALA A 145 -23.44 -16.44 -8.01
N SER A 146 -24.64 -16.00 -8.39
CA SER A 146 -25.91 -16.55 -7.86
C SER A 146 -26.12 -18.00 -8.29
N GLY A 147 -25.86 -18.34 -9.56
CA GLY A 147 -25.92 -19.71 -10.05
C GLY A 147 -24.89 -20.62 -9.36
N GLN A 148 -23.66 -20.15 -9.15
CA GLN A 148 -22.64 -20.88 -8.39
C GLN A 148 -23.04 -21.10 -6.93
N LYS A 149 -23.80 -20.18 -6.33
CA LYS A 149 -24.40 -20.40 -5.00
C LYS A 149 -25.42 -21.54 -5.03
N LEU A 150 -26.32 -21.56 -6.01
CA LEU A 150 -27.33 -22.62 -6.17
C LEU A 150 -26.68 -24.01 -6.40
N LEU A 151 -25.61 -24.08 -7.19
CA LEU A 151 -24.86 -25.32 -7.42
C LEU A 151 -24.21 -25.83 -6.12
N ARG A 152 -23.70 -24.94 -5.26
CA ARG A 152 -23.18 -25.31 -3.94
C ARG A 152 -24.28 -25.78 -2.97
N GLU A 153 -25.51 -25.32 -3.17
CA GLU A 153 -26.70 -25.78 -2.46
C GLU A 153 -27.29 -27.08 -3.05
N ALA A 154 -26.52 -27.78 -3.90
CA ALA A 154 -26.86 -29.04 -4.55
C ALA A 154 -28.05 -28.99 -5.53
N LEU A 155 -28.38 -27.80 -6.06
CA LEU A 155 -29.32 -27.70 -7.18
C LEU A 155 -28.69 -28.32 -8.44
N PRO A 156 -29.40 -29.19 -9.18
CA PRO A 156 -28.84 -29.77 -10.40
C PRO A 156 -28.62 -28.68 -11.48
N PRO A 157 -27.53 -28.78 -12.29
CA PRO A 157 -27.12 -27.71 -13.20
C PRO A 157 -28.19 -27.25 -14.21
N HIS A 158 -29.07 -28.16 -14.65
CA HIS A 158 -30.11 -27.84 -15.61
C HIS A 158 -31.24 -26.97 -15.02
N MET A 159 -31.43 -26.96 -13.69
CA MET A 159 -32.46 -26.16 -13.03
C MET A 159 -31.99 -24.74 -12.65
N VAL A 160 -30.69 -24.48 -12.71
CA VAL A 160 -30.11 -23.17 -12.42
C VAL A 160 -30.72 -22.05 -13.28
N PRO A 161 -30.82 -22.15 -14.63
CA PRO A 161 -31.43 -21.10 -15.45
C PRO A 161 -32.89 -20.82 -15.07
N GLU A 162 -33.68 -21.88 -14.83
CA GLU A 162 -35.08 -21.75 -14.41
C GLU A 162 -35.21 -21.02 -13.07
N ARG A 163 -34.36 -21.35 -12.09
CA ARG A 163 -34.33 -20.69 -10.77
C ARG A 163 -33.88 -19.24 -10.83
N LEU A 164 -33.04 -18.89 -11.80
CA LEU A 164 -32.59 -17.52 -12.04
C LEU A 164 -33.54 -16.72 -12.95
N GLY A 165 -34.58 -17.35 -13.52
CA GLY A 165 -35.53 -16.70 -14.43
C GLY A 165 -34.94 -16.32 -15.79
N ILE A 166 -33.94 -17.07 -16.27
CA ILE A 166 -33.25 -16.83 -17.55
C ILE A 166 -33.34 -18.05 -18.47
N SER A 167 -33.17 -17.85 -19.78
CA SER A 167 -33.13 -18.96 -20.73
C SER A 167 -31.86 -19.81 -20.57
N ALA A 168 -31.95 -21.10 -20.92
CA ALA A 168 -30.80 -22.01 -20.87
C ALA A 168 -29.68 -21.63 -21.86
N GLU A 169 -30.03 -20.95 -22.96
CA GLU A 169 -29.05 -20.38 -23.90
C GLU A 169 -28.32 -19.19 -23.27
N ARG A 170 -29.05 -18.26 -22.64
CA ARG A 170 -28.46 -17.12 -21.96
C ARG A 170 -27.57 -17.53 -20.80
N TRP A 171 -27.95 -18.56 -20.06
CA TRP A 171 -27.10 -19.12 -19.00
C TRP A 171 -25.79 -19.68 -19.57
N ARG A 172 -25.82 -20.39 -20.71
CA ARG A 172 -24.61 -20.84 -21.40
C ARG A 172 -23.71 -19.69 -21.83
N GLU A 173 -24.25 -18.64 -22.44
CA GLU A 173 -23.48 -17.44 -22.80
C GLU A 173 -22.78 -16.82 -21.57
N ILE A 174 -23.50 -16.72 -20.45
CA ILE A 174 -22.95 -16.20 -19.19
C ILE A 174 -21.85 -17.13 -18.66
N GLN A 175 -22.05 -18.44 -18.72
CA GLN A 175 -21.05 -19.41 -18.30
C GLN A 175 -19.79 -19.32 -19.15
N ASP A 176 -19.93 -19.28 -20.48
CA ASP A 176 -18.83 -19.18 -21.42
C ASP A 176 -18.06 -17.88 -21.17
N ALA A 177 -18.75 -16.74 -21.12
CA ALA A 177 -18.12 -15.44 -20.87
C ALA A 177 -17.41 -15.36 -19.51
N CYS A 178 -17.98 -15.93 -18.45
CA CYS A 178 -17.39 -15.92 -17.11
C CYS A 178 -16.32 -16.99 -16.91
N SER A 179 -16.26 -18.03 -17.75
CA SER A 179 -15.27 -19.11 -17.67
C SER A 179 -13.93 -18.75 -18.33
N ILE A 180 -13.93 -17.81 -19.30
CA ILE A 180 -12.73 -17.37 -20.00
C ILE A 180 -11.84 -16.56 -19.04
N THR A 181 -10.85 -17.23 -18.47
CA THR A 181 -9.79 -16.62 -17.68
C THR A 181 -8.57 -16.43 -18.58
N VAL A 182 -8.00 -15.22 -18.65
CA VAL A 182 -6.70 -15.03 -19.34
C VAL A 182 -5.66 -15.84 -18.59
N ILE A 183 -5.13 -16.86 -19.24
CA ILE A 183 -3.81 -17.37 -18.91
C ILE A 183 -2.85 -16.34 -19.49
N ALA A 184 -2.09 -15.66 -18.63
CA ALA A 184 -1.16 -14.61 -19.04
C ALA A 184 -0.39 -15.05 -20.30
N LEU A 185 -0.43 -14.22 -21.36
CA LEU A 185 0.42 -14.37 -22.53
C LEU A 185 1.85 -14.42 -22.01
N GLN A 186 2.47 -15.61 -22.04
CA GLN A 186 3.88 -15.75 -21.70
C GLN A 186 4.64 -14.87 -22.69
N PRO A 187 5.52 -13.95 -22.24
CA PRO A 187 6.34 -13.20 -23.18
C PRO A 187 7.23 -14.19 -23.93
N GLU A 188 7.07 -14.26 -25.24
CA GLU A 188 7.99 -14.95 -26.15
C GLU A 188 9.40 -14.39 -25.91
N SER A 189 10.37 -15.31 -25.82
CA SER A 189 11.73 -15.11 -25.29
C SER A 189 12.62 -14.18 -26.11
#